data_AF-A0A7V5G4U4-F1
#
_entry.id   AF-A0A7V5G4U4-F1
#
_cell.length_a   1.000
_cell.length_b   1.000
_cell.length_c   1.000
_cell.angle_alpha   90.00
_cell.angle_beta   90.00
_cell.angle_gamma   90.00
#
_symmetry.space_group_name_H-M   'P 1'
#
loop_
_entity.id
_entity.type
_entity.pdbx_description
1 polymer ?
#
loop_
_entity_poly.entity_id
_entity_poly.type
_entity_poly.pdbx_seq_one_letter_code
_entity_poly.pdbx_strand_id
1 'polypeptide(L)' 'MNKKILDEIIGWYGAIAIILAYALLSFNIIVSESIVYQLLNATGAIGIVYISFKKKAYQPGVLNIIWTIIAIVAIIRILI' A
#
# COMPACT_ATOMS: atom_id res chain seq x y z
N MET A 1 -21.16 -11.71 5.36
CA MET A 1 -20.12 -11.04 6.18
C MET A 1 -20.56 -9.60 6.45
N ASN A 2 -20.42 -9.10 7.68
CA ASN A 2 -20.81 -7.71 8.00
C ASN A 2 -19.90 -6.74 7.21
N LYS A 3 -20.45 -5.73 6.52
CA LYS A 3 -19.68 -4.77 5.70
C LYS A 3 -18.51 -4.15 6.49
N LYS A 4 -18.71 -3.91 7.79
CA LYS A 4 -17.67 -3.40 8.69
C LYS A 4 -16.45 -4.32 8.80
N ILE A 5 -16.64 -5.65 8.81
CA ILE A 5 -15.54 -6.61 8.94
C ILE A 5 -14.68 -6.59 7.67
N LEU A 6 -15.32 -6.55 6.49
CA LEU A 6 -14.60 -6.48 5.23
C LEU A 6 -13.75 -5.21 5.13
N ASP A 7 -14.31 -4.08 5.58
CA ASP A 7 -13.59 -2.79 5.58
C ASP A 7 -12.33 -2.84 6.45
N GLU A 8 -12.43 -3.39 7.66
CA GLU A 8 -11.27 -3.54 8.55
C GLU A 8 -10.23 -4.50 7.98
N ILE A 9 -10.64 -5.62 7.36
CA ILE A 9 -9.71 -6.57 6.74
C ILE A 9 -8.90 -5.88 5.63
N ILE A 10 -9.54 -5.09 4.77
CA ILE A 10 -8.85 -4.33 3.70
C ILE A 10 -7.87 -3.32 4.30
N GLY A 11 -8.28 -2.61 5.35
CA GLY A 11 -7.40 -1.65 6.03
C GLY A 11 -6.18 -2.30 6.70
N TRP A 12 -6.38 -3.40 7.42
CA TRP A 12 -5.30 -4.14 8.08
C TRP A 12 -4.38 -4.83 7.08
N TYR A 13 -4.91 -5.38 5.99
CA TYR A 13 -4.09 -5.83 4.86
C TYR A 13 -3.18 -4.70 4.36
N GLY A 14 -3.76 -3.50 4.17
CA GLY A 14 -3.02 -2.32 3.74
C GLY A 14 -1.83 -1.99 4.64
N ALA A 15 -2.07 -1.96 5.95
CA ALA A 15 -1.04 -1.69 6.95
C ALA A 15 0.05 -2.77 6.96
N ILE A 16 -0.34 -4.05 6.96
CA ILE A 16 0.60 -5.18 6.96
C ILE A 16 1.46 -5.17 5.69
N ALA A 17 0.87 -4.91 4.52
CA ALA A 17 1.61 -4.89 3.26
C ALA A 17 2.67 -3.78 3.23
N ILE A 18 2.35 -2.56 3.67
CA ILE A 18 3.33 -1.45 3.75
C ILE A 18 4.43 -1.75 4.75
N ILE A 19 4.09 -2.26 5.94
CA ILE A 19 5.08 -2.61 6.98
C ILE A 19 6.00 -3.73 6.47
N LEU A 20 5.44 -4.74 5.79
CA LEU A 20 6.22 -5.82 5.21
C LEU A 20 7.16 -5.29 4.11
N ALA A 21 6.69 -4.41 3.23
CA ALA A 21 7.53 -3.79 2.22
C ALA A 21 8.70 -3.00 2.84
N TYR A 22 8.41 -2.22 3.88
CA TYR A 22 9.43 -1.45 4.61
C TYR A 22 10.42 -2.36 5.33
N ALA A 23 9.96 -3.43 5.98
CA ALA A 23 10.82 -4.40 6.66
C ALA A 23 11.76 -5.10 5.66
N LEU A 24 11.21 -5.64 4.56
CA LEU A 24 11.99 -6.33 3.54
C LEU A 24 13.04 -5.41 2.91
N LEU A 25 12.69 -4.14 2.65
CA LEU A 25 13.64 -3.14 2.16
C LEU A 25 14.72 -2.80 3.21
N SER A 26 14.31 -2.55 4.46
CA SER A 26 15.22 -2.13 5.54
C SER A 26 16.25 -3.20 5.91
N PHE A 27 15.87 -4.47 5.80
CA PHE A 27 16.77 -5.61 6.01
C PHE A 27 17.50 -6.05 4.74
N ASN A 28 17.44 -5.26 3.65
CA ASN A 28 18.07 -5.56 2.36
C ASN A 28 17.66 -6.92 1.77
N ILE A 29 16.47 -7.43 2.11
CA ILE A 29 15.91 -8.68 1.56
C ILE A 29 15.41 -8.44 0.13
N ILE A 30 14.88 -7.24 -0.13
CA ILE A 30 14.51 -6.76 -1.46
C ILE A 30 15.05 -5.35 -1.68
N VAL A 31 15.21 -4.96 -2.95
CA VAL A 31 15.61 -3.59 -3.34
C VAL A 31 14.39 -2.77 -3.76
N SER A 32 14.50 -1.44 -3.75
CA SER A 32 13.42 -0.52 -4.14
C SER A 32 13.01 -0.67 -5.62
N GLU A 33 13.90 -1.17 -6.47
CA GLU A 33 13.65 -1.47 -7.89
C GLU A 33 12.97 -2.83 -8.10
N SER A 34 12.64 -3.55 -7.03
CA SER A 34 11.94 -4.84 -7.12
C SER A 34 10.45 -4.64 -7.40
N ILE A 35 9.92 -5.42 -8.34
CA ILE A 35 8.47 -5.48 -8.60
C ILE A 35 7.67 -5.88 -7.36
N VAL A 36 8.22 -6.77 -6.50
CA VAL A 36 7.55 -7.22 -5.27
C VAL A 36 7.44 -6.06 -4.28
N TYR A 37 8.50 -5.27 -4.13
CA TYR A 37 8.49 -4.08 -3.27
C TYR A 37 7.42 -3.09 -3.73
N GLN A 38 7.38 -2.79 -5.03
CA GLN A 38 6.42 -1.82 -5.57
C GLN A 38 4.97 -2.33 -5.52
N LEU A 39 4.75 -3.63 -5.74
CA LEU A 39 3.41 -4.23 -5.60
C LEU A 39 2.91 -4.17 -4.16
N LEU A 40 3.73 -4.52 -3.17
CA LEU A 40 3.35 -4.41 -1.76
C LEU A 40 3.00 -2.97 -1.37
N ASN A 41 3.78 -1.99 -1.84
CA ASN A 41 3.48 -0.57 -1.61
C ASN A 41 2.19 -0.15 -2.31
N ALA A 42 1.99 -0.53 -3.58
CA ALA A 42 0.81 -0.14 -4.35
C ALA A 42 -0.48 -0.73 -3.75
N THR A 43 -0.54 -2.04 -3.53
CA THR A 43 -1.73 -2.70 -2.99
C THR A 43 -1.95 -2.33 -1.52
N GLY A 44 -0.88 -2.18 -0.76
CA GLY A 44 -0.91 -1.72 0.62
C GLY A 44 -1.52 -0.32 0.75
N ALA A 45 -1.00 0.61 -0.04
CA ALA A 45 -1.49 1.98 -0.08
C ALA A 45 -2.97 2.06 -0.52
N ILE A 46 -3.38 1.31 -1.55
CA ILE A 46 -4.79 1.24 -1.98
C ILE A 46 -5.71 0.78 -0.84
N GLY A 47 -5.29 -0.21 -0.04
CA GLY A 47 -6.02 -0.66 1.15
C GLY A 47 -6.19 0.44 2.19
N ILE A 48 -5.13 1.23 2.43
CA ILE A 48 -5.17 2.38 3.33
C ILE A 48 -6.05 3.51 2.78
N VAL A 49 -6.00 3.81 1.47
CA VAL A 49 -6.91 4.78 0.83
C VAL A 49 -8.36 4.37 1.08
N TYR A 50 -8.69 3.11 0.80
CA TYR A 50 -10.05 2.60 0.98
C TYR A 50 -10.57 2.81 2.41
N ILE A 51 -9.83 2.33 3.42
CA ILE A 51 -10.29 2.43 4.83
C ILE A 51 -10.29 3.87 5.34
N SER A 52 -9.37 4.70 4.87
CA SER A 52 -9.26 6.12 5.23
C SER A 52 -10.50 6.90 4.81
N PHE A 53 -10.96 6.72 3.57
CA PHE A 53 -12.18 7.38 3.08
C PHE A 53 -13.44 6.82 3.75
N LYS A 54 -13.49 5.52 4.06
CA LYS A 54 -14.59 4.93 4.85
C LYS A 54 -14.70 5.52 6.25
N LYS A 55 -13.56 5.75 6.91
CA LYS A 55 -13.48 6.34 8.26
C LYS A 55 -13.42 7.87 8.28
N LYS A 56 -13.51 8.54 7.12
CA LYS A 56 -13.35 10.00 6.96
C LYS A 56 -12.02 10.54 7.51
N ALA A 57 -10.99 9.71 7.52
CA ALA A 57 -9.62 10.08 7.88
C ALA A 57 -8.85 10.48 6.61
N TYR A 58 -9.04 11.71 6.14
CA TYR A 58 -8.56 12.11 4.81
C TYR A 58 -7.04 12.23 4.70
N GLN A 59 -6.34 12.58 5.77
CA GLN A 59 -4.88 12.75 5.79
C GLN A 59 -4.13 11.47 5.35
N PRO A 60 -4.34 10.29 5.97
CA PRO A 60 -3.73 9.05 5.48
C PRO A 60 -4.25 8.65 4.10
N GLY A 61 -5.50 8.98 3.76
CA GLY A 61 -6.07 8.70 2.44
C GLY A 61 -5.33 9.42 1.31
N VAL A 62 -5.14 10.74 1.43
CA VAL A 62 -4.43 11.54 0.42
C VAL A 62 -2.96 11.14 0.32
N LEU A 63 -2.30 10.91 1.47
CA LEU A 63 -0.92 10.42 1.50
C LEU A 63 -0.77 9.13 0.69
N ASN A 64 -1.67 8.16 0.89
CA ASN A 64 -1.59 6.87 0.23
C ASN A 64 -2.01 6.93 -1.24
N ILE A 65 -2.86 7.88 -1.66
CA ILE A 65 -3.11 8.13 -3.09
C ILE A 65 -1.80 8.51 -3.80
N ILE A 66 -1.06 9.47 -3.24
CA ILE A 66 0.22 9.91 -3.81
C ILE A 66 1.22 8.74 -3.80
N TRP A 67 1.28 7.99 -2.71
CA TRP A 67 2.13 6.81 -2.59
C TRP A 67 1.81 5.74 -3.65
N THR A 68 0.52 5.44 -3.88
CA THR A 68 0.09 4.53 -4.94
C THR A 68 0.54 5.02 -6.32
N ILE A 69 0.43 6.31 -6.62
CA ILE A 69 0.89 6.88 -7.90
C ILE A 69 2.40 6.65 -8.07
N ILE A 70 3.19 6.94 -7.04
CA ILE A 70 4.64 6.72 -7.07
C ILE A 70 4.96 5.24 -7.34
N ALA A 71 4.28 4.32 -6.66
CA ALA A 71 4.48 2.89 -6.83
C ALA A 71 4.11 2.42 -8.26
N ILE A 72 2.99 2.92 -8.82
CA ILE A 72 2.58 2.60 -10.20
C ILE A 72 3.62 3.11 -11.21
N VAL A 73 4.11 4.34 -11.07
CA VAL A 73 5.15 4.89 -11.95
C VAL A 73 6.42 4.06 -11.86
N ALA A 74 6.82 3.64 -10.67
CA ALA A 74 7.98 2.76 -10.48
C ALA A 74 7.76 1.38 -11.13
N ILE A 75 6.58 0.77 -11.00
CA ILE A 75 6.23 -0.49 -11.67
C ILE A 75 6.36 -0.35 -13.19
N ILE A 76 5.80 0.70 -13.76
CA ILE A 76 5.88 0.96 -15.21
C ILE A 76 7.34 1.07 -15.65
N ARG A 77 8.17 1.79 -14.89
CA ARG A 77 9.61 1.93 -15.17
C ARG A 77 10.40 0.62 -15.04
N ILE A 78 9.96 -0.31 -14.18
CA ILE A 78 10.61 -1.62 -14.00
C ILE A 78 10.26 -2.57 -15.16
N LEU A 79 9.05 -2.45 -15.72
CA LEU A 79 8.55 -3.37 -16.74
C LEU A 79 8.87 -2.94 -18.18
N ILE A 80 9.14 -1.66 -18.42
CA ILE A 80 9.47 -1.07 -19.73
C ILE A 80 10.96 -0.77 -19.78
#